data_AF-A0A6L7GBG2-F1
#
_entry.id   AF-A0A6L7GBG2-F1
#
_cell.length_a   1.000
_cell.length_b   1.000
_cell.length_c   1.000
_cell.angle_alpha   90.00
_cell.angle_beta   90.00
_cell.angle_gamma   90.00
#
_symmetry.space_group_name_H-M   'P 1'
#
loop_
_entity.id
_entity.type
_entity.pdbx_description
1 polymer ?
#
loop_
_entity_poly.entity_id
_entity_poly.type
_entity_poly.pdbx_seq_one_letter_code
_entity_poly.pdbx_strand_id
1 'polypeptide(L)'
;MSGQKSRILEAIALLGKGERREAAKPIAGELSGAGPTGERWANVHKLASKIGEIDLGLEASRRFAITEPKTLERILFRCGALAQVGRSEEALRLVDGLPSAVQNHPAVLHFRGTIASESGDFDAAEALMRQSLKMAPGSPQGWFALAMIKTFTKGDPDLAAMASIENQIHSVDILTQARFYYGMAKALIDAGEVDRGFSYYEKGAALRRKEKPYDRAEQDRFTDALIADFTAESLARLTPSKAAQNRAIFVNGLPRSGTTLVESIIVSHSRVSDGAEVNLVQPALLPTLDYSFAGALEYQQRSNTSDPWGEIADDYLAMLNMRFAGNAMVVDKTLSQSAVMGLLLHALPDAKVIWMRRRPDNNVLSAYRAFFTSSVPWSWSMADIAHQMKSEDKLFAHWKSLFPERILTVPYEELVTAPDHCIKRILGHAGLAMEPAARDFYKSRRKVRTASVQQVRSDISTDAIGKTDRFASHLEPFRKAYFG
;
A
#
# COMPACT_ATOMS: atom_id res chain seq x y z
N MET A 1 -39.24 2.65 -24.11
CA MET A 1 -38.58 3.17 -22.89
C MET A 1 -37.27 3.80 -23.33
N SER A 2 -37.19 5.14 -23.33
CA SER A 2 -36.04 5.88 -23.87
C SER A 2 -34.77 5.55 -23.10
N GLY A 3 -33.66 5.34 -23.82
CA GLY A 3 -32.36 4.97 -23.28
C GLY A 3 -31.82 6.00 -22.28
N GLN A 4 -31.97 5.72 -20.99
CA GLN A 4 -31.29 6.45 -19.95
C GLN A 4 -29.78 6.18 -20.12
N LYS A 5 -29.01 7.21 -20.50
CA LYS A 5 -27.55 7.12 -20.58
C LYS A 5 -27.03 6.59 -19.24
N SER A 6 -26.15 5.58 -19.29
CA SER A 6 -25.56 5.01 -18.09
C SER A 6 -24.77 6.11 -17.35
N ARG A 7 -25.19 6.43 -16.13
CA ARG A 7 -24.51 7.39 -15.26
C ARG A 7 -23.05 6.99 -14.98
N ILE A 8 -22.76 5.69 -14.99
CA ILE A 8 -21.38 5.19 -14.86
C ILE A 8 -20.55 5.48 -16.12
N LEU A 9 -21.12 5.32 -17.32
CA LEU A 9 -20.42 5.72 -18.55
C LEU A 9 -20.23 7.23 -18.62
N GLU A 10 -21.20 8.02 -18.13
CA GLU A 10 -21.06 9.47 -17.97
C GLU A 10 -19.91 9.82 -17.02
N ALA A 11 -19.84 9.18 -15.84
CA ALA A 11 -18.73 9.36 -14.90
C ALA A 11 -17.38 9.02 -15.55
N ILE A 12 -17.29 7.91 -16.28
CA ILE A 12 -16.06 7.50 -16.98
C ILE A 12 -15.68 8.53 -18.06
N ALA A 13 -16.65 9.05 -18.81
CA ALA A 13 -16.41 10.06 -19.82
C ALA A 13 -15.90 11.39 -19.21
N LEU A 14 -16.45 11.80 -18.06
CA LEU A 14 -15.99 12.96 -17.30
C LEU A 14 -14.56 12.76 -16.78
N LEU A 15 -14.23 11.56 -16.29
CA LEU A 15 -12.86 11.22 -15.88
C LEU A 15 -11.87 11.19 -17.03
N GLY A 16 -12.29 10.75 -18.23
CA GLY A 16 -11.48 10.85 -19.44
C GLY A 16 -11.18 12.30 -19.84
N LYS A 17 -11.94 13.25 -19.31
CA LYS A 17 -11.67 14.69 -19.41
C LYS A 17 -11.01 15.26 -18.16
N GLY A 18 -10.64 14.47 -17.15
CA GLY A 18 -10.03 14.99 -15.92
C GLY A 18 -11.02 15.69 -14.98
N GLU A 19 -12.33 15.62 -15.25
CA GLU A 19 -13.37 16.28 -14.44
C GLU A 19 -13.77 15.41 -13.23
N ARG A 20 -12.81 15.18 -12.31
CA ARG A 20 -12.99 14.28 -11.15
C ARG A 20 -14.18 14.65 -10.27
N ARG A 21 -14.35 15.94 -9.94
CA ARG A 21 -15.48 16.43 -9.12
C ARG A 21 -16.82 16.23 -9.82
N GLU A 22 -16.89 16.50 -11.12
CA GLU A 22 -18.12 16.30 -11.90
C GLU A 22 -18.45 14.82 -12.04
N ALA A 23 -17.44 13.94 -12.18
CA ALA A 23 -17.64 12.50 -12.23
C ALA A 23 -18.24 11.91 -10.94
N ALA A 24 -18.08 12.57 -9.78
CA ALA A 24 -18.70 12.15 -8.53
C ALA A 24 -20.23 12.32 -8.55
N LYS A 25 -20.76 13.33 -9.27
CA LYS A 25 -22.21 13.62 -9.34
C LYS A 25 -23.04 12.49 -9.95
N PRO A 26 -22.72 11.92 -11.13
CA PRO A 26 -23.47 10.79 -11.67
C PRO A 26 -23.30 9.52 -10.84
N ILE A 27 -22.17 9.32 -10.15
CA ILE A 27 -21.99 8.21 -9.18
C ILE A 27 -22.96 8.39 -8.00
N ALA A 28 -23.01 9.59 -7.41
CA ALA A 28 -23.95 9.91 -6.34
C ALA A 28 -25.40 9.81 -6.80
N GLY A 29 -25.70 10.23 -8.03
CA GLY A 29 -27.00 10.06 -8.67
C GLY A 29 -27.39 8.60 -8.80
N GLU A 30 -26.47 7.73 -9.26
CA GLU A 30 -26.67 6.29 -9.34
C GLU A 30 -27.03 5.70 -7.97
N LEU A 31 -26.41 6.22 -6.90
CA LEU A 31 -26.73 5.85 -5.52
C LEU A 31 -28.05 6.49 -5.02
N SER A 32 -28.48 7.66 -5.49
CA SER A 32 -29.75 8.26 -5.01
C SER A 32 -31.01 7.70 -5.70
N GLY A 33 -30.86 7.09 -6.88
CA GLY A 33 -31.96 6.46 -7.61
C GLY A 33 -32.27 5.02 -7.19
N ALA A 34 -33.31 4.45 -7.80
CA ALA A 34 -33.62 3.01 -7.73
C ALA A 34 -32.68 2.12 -8.58
N GLY A 35 -31.66 2.70 -9.23
CA GLY A 35 -30.69 1.95 -10.03
C GLY A 35 -29.57 1.35 -9.18
N PRO A 36 -28.64 0.62 -9.80
CA PRO A 36 -28.77 -0.68 -10.44
C PRO A 36 -28.94 -1.83 -9.44
N THR A 37 -29.26 -3.04 -9.93
CA THR A 37 -29.33 -4.27 -9.13
C THR A 37 -28.06 -5.12 -9.26
N GLY A 38 -27.73 -5.86 -8.21
CA GLY A 38 -26.72 -6.93 -8.23
C GLY A 38 -25.27 -6.48 -8.40
N GLU A 39 -24.57 -7.10 -9.36
CA GLU A 39 -23.11 -7.03 -9.55
C GLU A 39 -22.55 -5.65 -9.88
N ARG A 40 -23.40 -4.73 -10.37
CA ARG A 40 -22.95 -3.40 -10.77
C ARG A 40 -22.41 -2.60 -9.58
N TRP A 41 -22.91 -2.83 -8.36
CA TRP A 41 -22.45 -2.12 -7.17
C TRP A 41 -20.96 -2.32 -6.85
N ALA A 42 -20.40 -3.50 -7.14
CA ALA A 42 -18.97 -3.74 -6.99
C ALA A 42 -18.15 -2.85 -7.94
N ASN A 43 -18.65 -2.59 -9.15
CA ASN A 43 -17.99 -1.70 -10.11
C ASN A 43 -18.13 -0.23 -9.72
N VAL A 44 -19.29 0.18 -9.19
CA VAL A 44 -19.48 1.53 -8.63
C VAL A 44 -18.51 1.76 -7.48
N HIS A 45 -18.37 0.80 -6.57
CA HIS A 45 -17.38 0.85 -5.48
C HIS A 45 -15.95 1.02 -6.03
N LYS A 46 -15.54 0.21 -7.02
CA LYS A 46 -14.21 0.31 -7.64
C LYS A 46 -13.97 1.69 -8.25
N LEU A 47 -14.94 2.23 -8.99
CA LEU A 47 -14.83 3.54 -9.62
C LEU A 47 -14.73 4.65 -8.57
N ALA A 48 -15.65 4.68 -7.60
CA ALA A 48 -15.66 5.66 -6.52
C ALA A 48 -14.35 5.63 -5.72
N SER A 49 -13.86 4.44 -5.38
CA SER A 49 -12.58 4.28 -4.68
C SER A 49 -11.39 4.78 -5.51
N LYS A 50 -11.39 4.53 -6.83
CA LYS A 50 -10.32 5.01 -7.74
C LYS A 50 -10.24 6.53 -7.81
N ILE A 51 -11.36 7.21 -7.67
CA ILE A 51 -11.42 8.68 -7.68
C ILE A 51 -11.43 9.27 -6.28
N GLY A 52 -11.27 8.45 -5.23
CA GLY A 52 -11.21 8.90 -3.84
C GLY A 52 -12.54 9.38 -3.26
N GLU A 53 -13.67 9.02 -3.86
CA GLU A 53 -15.02 9.21 -3.29
C GLU A 53 -15.32 8.08 -2.29
N ILE A 54 -14.69 8.16 -1.11
CA ILE A 54 -14.69 7.10 -0.10
C ILE A 54 -16.11 6.75 0.36
N ASP A 55 -16.92 7.74 0.70
CA ASP A 55 -18.28 7.51 1.22
C ASP A 55 -19.21 6.91 0.16
N LEU A 56 -19.11 7.37 -1.08
CA LEU A 56 -19.85 6.77 -2.20
C LEU A 56 -19.41 5.31 -2.44
N GLY A 57 -18.11 5.04 -2.33
CA GLY A 57 -17.56 3.69 -2.42
C GLY A 57 -18.07 2.77 -1.32
N LEU A 58 -18.14 3.24 -0.07
CA LEU A 58 -18.66 2.46 1.05
C LEU A 58 -20.16 2.21 0.93
N GLU A 59 -20.94 3.21 0.51
CA GLU A 59 -22.37 3.04 0.25
C GLU A 59 -22.63 2.04 -0.89
N ALA A 60 -21.86 2.12 -1.98
CA ALA A 60 -21.92 1.12 -3.05
C ALA A 60 -21.59 -0.30 -2.53
N SER A 61 -20.56 -0.45 -1.69
CA SER A 61 -20.23 -1.75 -1.08
C SER A 61 -21.33 -2.27 -0.15
N ARG A 62 -22.03 -1.38 0.57
CA ARG A 62 -23.20 -1.72 1.38
C ARG A 62 -24.33 -2.24 0.51
N ARG A 63 -24.65 -1.54 -0.59
CA ARG A 63 -25.70 -1.96 -1.52
C ARG A 63 -25.40 -3.29 -2.18
N PHE A 64 -24.14 -3.52 -2.55
CA PHE A 64 -23.71 -4.82 -3.04
C PHE A 64 -24.03 -5.94 -2.03
N ALA A 65 -23.68 -5.73 -0.76
CA ALA A 65 -23.91 -6.71 0.30
C ALA A 65 -25.39 -7.00 0.61
N ILE A 66 -26.29 -6.03 0.45
CA ILE A 66 -27.72 -6.20 0.79
C ILE A 66 -28.62 -6.52 -0.42
N THR A 67 -28.12 -6.41 -1.64
CA THR A 67 -28.91 -6.74 -2.84
C THR A 67 -28.93 -8.25 -3.07
N GLU A 68 -30.08 -8.81 -3.45
CA GLU A 68 -30.19 -10.24 -3.72
C GLU A 68 -29.34 -10.68 -4.93
N PRO A 69 -28.80 -11.92 -4.92
CA PRO A 69 -28.73 -12.82 -3.77
C PRO A 69 -27.78 -12.30 -2.68
N LYS A 70 -28.21 -12.35 -1.41
CA LYS A 70 -27.34 -12.03 -0.27
C LYS A 70 -26.39 -13.19 0.02
N THR A 71 -25.16 -13.09 -0.47
CA THR A 71 -24.12 -14.12 -0.29
C THR A 71 -23.05 -13.68 0.71
N LEU A 72 -22.37 -14.67 1.31
CA LEU A 72 -21.22 -14.41 2.18
C LEU A 72 -20.11 -13.64 1.45
N GLU A 73 -19.88 -13.94 0.17
CA GLU A 73 -18.91 -13.23 -0.67
C GLU A 73 -19.18 -11.72 -0.71
N ARG A 74 -20.44 -11.31 -0.93
CA ARG A 74 -20.82 -9.89 -0.99
C ARG A 74 -20.69 -9.20 0.37
N ILE A 75 -20.95 -9.92 1.47
CA ILE A 75 -20.72 -9.42 2.82
C ILE A 75 -19.22 -9.23 3.08
N LEU A 76 -18.39 -10.20 2.71
CA LEU A 76 -16.93 -10.12 2.85
C LEU A 76 -16.32 -9.05 1.95
N PHE A 77 -16.89 -8.79 0.76
CA PHE A 77 -16.52 -7.66 -0.09
C PHE A 77 -16.67 -6.33 0.66
N ARG A 78 -17.82 -6.12 1.31
CA ARG A 78 -18.05 -4.92 2.15
C ARG A 78 -17.09 -4.87 3.34
N CYS A 79 -16.83 -6.00 4.00
CA CYS A 79 -15.86 -6.06 5.09
C CYS A 79 -14.46 -5.65 4.61
N GLY A 80 -14.05 -6.09 3.41
CA GLY A 80 -12.82 -5.67 2.76
C GLY A 80 -12.80 -4.18 2.45
N ALA A 81 -13.87 -3.62 1.90
CA ALA A 81 -13.99 -2.18 1.63
C ALA A 81 -13.87 -1.33 2.91
N LEU A 82 -14.54 -1.73 3.99
CA LEU A 82 -14.43 -1.09 5.30
C LEU A 82 -13.02 -1.23 5.86
N ALA A 83 -12.42 -2.42 5.78
CA ALA A 83 -11.05 -2.63 6.21
C ALA A 83 -10.12 -1.69 5.45
N GLN A 84 -10.13 -1.65 4.11
CA GLN A 84 -9.23 -0.81 3.31
C GLN A 84 -9.17 0.66 3.76
N VAL A 85 -10.30 1.24 4.18
CA VAL A 85 -10.37 2.65 4.62
C VAL A 85 -10.11 2.86 6.13
N GLY A 86 -9.76 1.82 6.88
CA GLY A 86 -9.44 1.91 8.31
C GLY A 86 -10.59 1.49 9.25
N ARG A 87 -11.79 1.21 8.71
CA ARG A 87 -13.01 0.88 9.48
C ARG A 87 -13.10 -0.62 9.81
N SER A 88 -11.98 -1.22 10.21
CA SER A 88 -11.92 -2.67 10.51
C SER A 88 -12.82 -3.08 11.68
N GLU A 89 -13.05 -2.20 12.66
CA GLU A 89 -13.99 -2.48 13.76
C GLU A 89 -15.45 -2.61 13.28
N GLU A 90 -15.84 -1.83 12.28
CA GLU A 90 -17.15 -1.99 11.66
C GLU A 90 -17.24 -3.27 10.85
N ALA A 91 -16.17 -3.64 10.15
CA ALA A 91 -16.11 -4.91 9.44
C ALA A 91 -16.21 -6.11 10.40
N LEU A 92 -15.57 -6.03 11.58
CA LEU A 92 -15.68 -7.05 12.62
C LEU A 92 -17.11 -7.12 13.18
N ARG A 93 -17.74 -5.98 13.52
CA ARG A 93 -19.15 -5.96 13.95
C ARG A 93 -20.10 -6.56 12.92
N LEU A 94 -19.83 -6.37 11.62
CA LEU A 94 -20.64 -6.98 10.57
C LEU A 94 -20.55 -8.52 10.60
N VAL A 95 -19.36 -9.08 10.77
CA VAL A 95 -19.21 -10.55 10.84
C VAL A 95 -19.70 -11.12 12.17
N ASP A 96 -19.56 -10.39 13.27
CA ASP A 96 -20.06 -10.79 14.60
C ASP A 96 -21.59 -10.83 14.66
N GLY A 97 -22.27 -10.06 13.80
CA GLY A 97 -23.73 -10.09 13.64
C GLY A 97 -24.27 -11.22 12.76
N LEU A 98 -23.41 -12.02 12.12
CA LEU A 98 -23.83 -13.15 11.28
C LEU A 98 -24.25 -14.35 12.14
N PRO A 99 -25.07 -15.29 11.62
CA PRO A 99 -25.37 -16.53 12.34
C PRO A 99 -24.10 -17.31 12.71
N SER A 100 -24.09 -17.97 13.87
CA SER A 100 -22.92 -18.71 14.37
C SER A 100 -22.32 -19.70 13.35
N ALA A 101 -23.16 -20.39 12.58
CA ALA A 101 -22.71 -21.28 11.51
C ALA A 101 -21.89 -20.55 10.42
N VAL A 102 -22.24 -19.30 10.10
CA VAL A 102 -21.53 -18.46 9.13
C VAL A 102 -20.28 -17.85 9.74
N GLN A 103 -20.30 -17.48 11.03
CA GLN A 103 -19.10 -16.99 11.72
C GLN A 103 -17.95 -18.00 11.71
N ASN A 104 -18.29 -19.28 11.75
CA ASN A 104 -17.35 -20.39 11.68
C ASN A 104 -16.99 -20.80 10.24
N HIS A 105 -17.48 -20.10 9.21
CA HIS A 105 -17.11 -20.39 7.83
C HIS A 105 -15.61 -20.10 7.59
N PRO A 106 -14.86 -20.93 6.84
CA PRO A 106 -13.41 -20.77 6.66
C PRO A 106 -12.99 -19.38 6.15
N ALA A 107 -13.78 -18.79 5.26
CA ALA A 107 -13.53 -17.44 4.73
C ALA A 107 -13.72 -16.33 5.78
N VAL A 108 -14.67 -16.48 6.72
CA VAL A 108 -14.88 -15.53 7.82
C VAL A 108 -13.76 -15.65 8.84
N LEU A 109 -13.37 -16.88 9.19
CA LEU A 109 -12.22 -17.15 10.07
C LEU A 109 -10.93 -16.57 9.48
N HIS A 110 -10.70 -16.74 8.17
CA HIS A 110 -9.57 -16.14 7.47
C HIS A 110 -9.58 -14.62 7.52
N PHE A 111 -10.75 -14.00 7.26
CA PHE A 111 -10.90 -12.55 7.37
C PHE A 111 -10.59 -12.05 8.79
N ARG A 112 -11.19 -12.65 9.82
CA ARG A 112 -10.95 -12.28 11.24
C ARG A 112 -9.49 -12.47 11.62
N GLY A 113 -8.86 -13.57 11.22
CA GLY A 113 -7.45 -13.83 11.48
C GLY A 113 -6.54 -12.84 10.75
N THR A 114 -6.90 -12.38 9.55
CA THR A 114 -6.18 -11.31 8.84
C THR A 114 -6.25 -10.00 9.62
N ILE A 115 -7.44 -9.60 10.08
CA ILE A 115 -7.59 -8.39 10.91
C ILE A 115 -6.86 -8.51 12.24
N ALA A 116 -6.87 -9.68 12.89
CA ALA A 116 -6.11 -9.94 14.11
C ALA A 116 -4.60 -9.80 13.87
N SER A 117 -4.09 -10.38 12.77
CA SER A 117 -2.69 -10.24 12.36
C SER A 117 -2.31 -8.79 12.10
N GLU A 118 -3.14 -8.01 11.41
CA GLU A 118 -2.91 -6.57 11.22
C GLU A 118 -2.91 -5.83 12.57
N SER A 119 -3.75 -6.28 13.51
CA SER A 119 -3.83 -5.71 14.86
C SER A 119 -2.70 -6.16 15.79
N GLY A 120 -1.78 -7.02 15.31
CA GLY A 120 -0.63 -7.54 16.06
C GLY A 120 -0.99 -8.62 17.08
N ASP A 121 -2.24 -9.08 17.09
CA ASP A 121 -2.69 -10.21 17.91
C ASP A 121 -2.42 -11.51 17.16
N PHE A 122 -1.14 -11.90 17.12
CA PHE A 122 -0.68 -13.05 16.36
C PHE A 122 -1.21 -14.38 16.93
N ASP A 123 -1.43 -14.45 18.25
CA ASP A 123 -1.99 -15.64 18.90
C ASP A 123 -3.44 -15.87 18.45
N ALA A 124 -4.28 -14.82 18.48
CA ALA A 124 -5.65 -14.91 17.98
C ALA A 124 -5.68 -15.16 16.46
N ALA A 125 -4.79 -14.51 15.71
CA ALA A 125 -4.67 -14.74 14.27
C ALA A 125 -4.33 -16.19 13.95
N GLU A 126 -3.36 -16.79 14.64
CA GLU A 126 -2.96 -18.18 14.47
C GLU A 126 -4.10 -19.13 14.84
N ALA A 127 -4.77 -18.91 15.97
CA ALA A 127 -5.90 -19.73 16.39
C ALA A 127 -7.02 -19.73 15.33
N LEU A 128 -7.38 -18.57 14.78
CA LEU A 128 -8.39 -18.43 13.73
C LEU A 128 -7.97 -19.08 12.41
N MET A 129 -6.70 -18.92 12.01
CA MET A 129 -6.17 -19.54 10.80
C MET A 129 -6.14 -21.07 10.92
N ARG A 130 -5.77 -21.61 12.09
CA ARG A 130 -5.82 -23.05 12.36
C ARG A 130 -7.24 -23.61 12.32
N GLN A 131 -8.23 -22.89 12.85
CA GLN A 131 -9.63 -23.28 12.73
C GLN A 131 -10.09 -23.31 11.26
N SER A 132 -9.72 -22.29 10.48
CA SER A 132 -10.01 -22.24 9.04
C SER A 132 -9.39 -23.43 8.29
N LEU A 133 -8.12 -23.73 8.57
CA LEU A 133 -7.39 -24.85 7.95
C LEU A 133 -7.89 -26.23 8.40
N LYS A 134 -8.44 -26.37 9.61
CA LYS A 134 -9.09 -27.62 10.03
C LYS A 134 -10.30 -27.96 9.16
N MET A 135 -11.03 -26.94 8.71
CA MET A 135 -12.22 -27.10 7.86
C MET A 135 -11.87 -27.18 6.37
N ALA A 136 -10.82 -26.48 5.93
CA ALA A 136 -10.34 -26.51 4.56
C ALA A 136 -8.82 -26.76 4.50
N PRO A 137 -8.34 -27.99 4.79
CA PRO A 137 -6.91 -28.31 4.81
C PRO A 137 -6.21 -28.11 3.46
N GLY A 138 -6.96 -28.18 2.37
CA GLY A 138 -6.47 -27.93 1.01
C GLY A 138 -6.37 -26.45 0.62
N SER A 139 -6.65 -25.50 1.52
CA SER A 139 -6.68 -24.07 1.20
C SER A 139 -5.28 -23.44 1.09
N PRO A 140 -4.78 -23.12 -0.12
CA PRO A 140 -3.43 -22.56 -0.25
C PRO A 140 -3.34 -21.15 0.34
N GLN A 141 -4.44 -20.39 0.28
CA GLN A 141 -4.58 -19.08 0.90
C GLN A 141 -4.53 -19.14 2.43
N GLY A 142 -5.13 -20.18 3.03
CA GLY A 142 -5.06 -20.41 4.48
C GLY A 142 -3.63 -20.71 4.94
N TRP A 143 -2.93 -21.59 4.22
CA TRP A 143 -1.54 -21.92 4.50
C TRP A 143 -0.60 -20.74 4.32
N PHE A 144 -0.78 -19.95 3.27
CA PHE A 144 -0.02 -18.71 3.09
C PHE A 144 -0.20 -17.76 4.29
N ALA A 145 -1.44 -17.51 4.72
CA ALA A 145 -1.70 -16.61 5.84
C ALA A 145 -1.11 -17.13 7.16
N LEU A 146 -1.24 -18.42 7.46
CA LEU A 146 -0.59 -19.02 8.64
C LEU A 146 0.94 -18.89 8.56
N ALA A 147 1.52 -19.12 7.38
CA ALA A 147 2.96 -19.03 7.20
C ALA A 147 3.52 -17.62 7.44
N MET A 148 2.73 -16.58 7.18
CA MET A 148 3.14 -15.18 7.41
C MET A 148 3.16 -14.77 8.88
N ILE A 149 2.47 -15.50 9.76
CA ILE A 149 2.38 -15.17 11.20
C ILE A 149 3.15 -16.15 12.09
N LYS A 150 3.40 -17.37 11.61
CA LYS A 150 4.10 -18.43 12.35
C LYS A 150 5.56 -18.55 11.93
N THR A 151 6.49 -18.74 12.87
CA THR A 151 7.89 -19.15 12.57
C THR A 151 8.00 -20.67 12.52
N PHE A 152 8.59 -21.23 11.47
CA PHE A 152 8.73 -22.69 11.30
C PHE A 152 10.06 -23.20 11.83
N THR A 153 10.09 -24.48 12.19
CA THR A 153 11.31 -25.18 12.62
C THR A 153 11.55 -26.42 11.77
N LYS A 154 12.73 -27.02 11.89
CA LYS A 154 13.05 -28.26 11.18
C LYS A 154 12.15 -29.40 11.68
N GLY A 155 11.48 -30.08 10.76
CA GLY A 155 10.56 -31.19 11.08
C GLY A 155 9.16 -30.74 11.50
N ASP A 156 8.81 -29.47 11.30
CA ASP A 156 7.50 -28.93 11.63
C ASP A 156 6.37 -29.65 10.85
N PRO A 157 5.32 -30.15 11.52
CA PRO A 157 4.23 -30.88 10.86
C PRO A 157 3.43 -30.01 9.88
N ASP A 158 3.35 -28.70 10.11
CA ASP A 158 2.65 -27.79 9.19
C ASP A 158 3.42 -27.69 7.86
N LEU A 159 4.76 -27.82 7.87
CA LEU A 159 5.58 -27.86 6.66
C LEU A 159 5.23 -29.08 5.79
N ALA A 160 5.08 -30.25 6.43
CA ALA A 160 4.64 -31.47 5.75
C ALA A 160 3.20 -31.36 5.22
N ALA A 161 2.30 -30.74 5.99
CA ALA A 161 0.93 -30.50 5.57
C ALA A 161 0.86 -29.57 4.34
N MET A 162 1.63 -28.49 4.34
CA MET A 162 1.76 -27.60 3.16
C MET A 162 2.28 -28.37 1.94
N ALA A 163 3.37 -29.14 2.09
CA ALA A 163 3.92 -29.93 0.99
C ALA A 163 2.92 -30.94 0.40
N SER A 164 2.04 -31.51 1.23
CA SER A 164 1.03 -32.50 0.78
C SER A 164 -0.01 -31.94 -0.20
N ILE A 165 -0.24 -30.62 -0.19
CA ILE A 165 -1.22 -29.97 -1.06
C ILE A 165 -0.59 -29.31 -2.30
N GLU A 166 0.74 -29.32 -2.45
CA GLU A 166 1.44 -28.60 -3.52
C GLU A 166 0.90 -28.99 -4.91
N ASN A 167 0.69 -30.29 -5.17
CA ASN A 167 0.17 -30.75 -6.47
C ASN A 167 -1.25 -30.27 -6.77
N GLN A 168 -2.04 -29.92 -5.75
CA GLN A 168 -3.44 -29.50 -5.92
C GLN A 168 -3.55 -28.02 -6.31
N ILE A 169 -2.52 -27.21 -6.02
CA ILE A 169 -2.59 -25.76 -6.25
C ILE A 169 -2.64 -25.42 -7.74
N HIS A 170 -2.20 -26.31 -8.64
CA HIS A 170 -2.28 -26.06 -10.08
C HIS A 170 -3.72 -25.89 -10.60
N SER A 171 -4.71 -26.31 -9.81
CA SER A 171 -6.13 -26.14 -10.12
C SER A 171 -6.71 -24.79 -9.69
N VAL A 172 -5.98 -23.98 -8.91
CA VAL A 172 -6.43 -22.64 -8.47
C VAL A 172 -5.80 -21.53 -9.33
N ASP A 173 -6.27 -20.30 -9.14
CA ASP A 173 -5.77 -19.15 -9.89
C ASP A 173 -4.28 -18.85 -9.62
N ILE A 174 -3.64 -18.16 -10.57
CA ILE A 174 -2.20 -17.86 -10.57
C ILE A 174 -1.77 -17.07 -9.32
N LEU A 175 -2.61 -16.14 -8.85
CA LEU A 175 -2.31 -15.32 -7.67
C LEU A 175 -2.27 -16.21 -6.42
N THR A 176 -3.23 -17.12 -6.25
CA THR A 176 -3.28 -18.07 -5.14
C THR A 176 -2.10 -19.06 -5.19
N GLN A 177 -1.73 -19.56 -6.38
CA GLN A 177 -0.54 -20.39 -6.56
C GLN A 177 0.74 -19.66 -6.11
N ALA A 178 0.92 -18.41 -6.57
CA ALA A 178 2.10 -17.62 -6.22
C ALA A 178 2.19 -17.33 -4.71
N ARG A 179 1.05 -17.04 -4.05
CA ARG A 179 0.98 -16.88 -2.60
C ARG A 179 1.41 -18.14 -1.87
N PHE A 180 0.89 -19.29 -2.27
CA PHE A 180 1.28 -20.57 -1.67
C PHE A 180 2.79 -20.79 -1.76
N TYR A 181 3.39 -20.58 -2.93
CA TYR A 181 4.84 -20.71 -3.09
C TYR A 181 5.64 -19.75 -2.22
N TYR A 182 5.17 -18.51 -2.00
CA TYR A 182 5.82 -17.59 -1.08
C TYR A 182 5.70 -18.02 0.39
N GLY A 183 4.56 -18.58 0.78
CA GLY A 183 4.37 -19.17 2.11
C GLY A 183 5.33 -20.35 2.32
N MET A 184 5.44 -21.22 1.31
CA MET A 184 6.33 -22.36 1.29
C MET A 184 7.80 -21.94 1.38
N ALA A 185 8.21 -20.96 0.56
CA ALA A 185 9.55 -20.39 0.60
C ALA A 185 9.94 -19.89 2.00
N LYS A 186 9.04 -19.13 2.63
CA LYS A 186 9.23 -18.62 3.99
C LYS A 186 9.38 -19.75 5.01
N ALA A 187 8.49 -20.74 4.96
CA ALA A 187 8.51 -21.87 5.89
C ALA A 187 9.80 -22.72 5.79
N LEU A 188 10.29 -22.99 4.58
CA LEU A 188 11.58 -23.68 4.37
C LEU A 188 12.77 -22.88 4.90
N ILE A 189 12.80 -21.57 4.62
CA ILE A 189 13.89 -20.69 5.06
C ILE A 189 13.94 -20.57 6.59
N ASP A 190 12.78 -20.53 7.24
CA ASP A 190 12.68 -20.55 8.71
C ASP A 190 13.19 -21.88 9.28
N ALA A 191 12.86 -23.00 8.63
CA ALA A 191 13.36 -24.34 8.98
C ALA A 191 14.85 -24.58 8.65
N GLY A 192 15.54 -23.56 8.10
CA GLY A 192 16.97 -23.60 7.77
C GLY A 192 17.29 -24.08 6.35
N GLU A 193 16.29 -24.40 5.53
CA GLU A 193 16.46 -24.89 4.16
C GLU A 193 16.50 -23.75 3.14
N VAL A 194 17.57 -22.95 3.18
CA VAL A 194 17.67 -21.67 2.46
C VAL A 194 17.52 -21.83 0.94
N ASP A 195 18.32 -22.70 0.31
CA ASP A 195 18.31 -22.84 -1.16
C ASP A 195 16.99 -23.39 -1.68
N ARG A 196 16.44 -24.41 -1.00
CA ARG A 196 15.13 -24.95 -1.35
C ARG A 196 14.07 -23.88 -1.20
N GLY A 197 14.01 -23.17 -0.08
CA GLY A 197 13.04 -22.09 0.09
C GLY A 197 13.19 -20.99 -0.95
N PHE A 198 14.41 -20.62 -1.34
CA PHE A 198 14.63 -19.62 -2.38
C PHE A 198 14.09 -20.07 -3.75
N SER A 199 14.24 -21.34 -4.12
CA SER A 199 13.64 -21.90 -5.34
C SER A 199 12.10 -21.77 -5.37
N TYR A 200 11.45 -21.82 -4.20
CA TYR A 200 10.00 -21.57 -4.10
C TYR A 200 9.64 -20.09 -4.31
N TYR A 201 10.48 -19.14 -3.84
CA TYR A 201 10.29 -17.73 -4.21
C TYR A 201 10.38 -17.56 -5.72
N GLU A 202 11.34 -18.20 -6.39
CA GLU A 202 11.50 -18.14 -7.85
C GLU A 202 10.27 -18.70 -8.60
N LYS A 203 9.72 -19.84 -8.14
CA LYS A 203 8.47 -20.40 -8.69
C LYS A 203 7.32 -19.39 -8.63
N GLY A 204 7.08 -18.81 -7.45
CA GLY A 204 6.01 -17.83 -7.25
C GLY A 204 6.26 -16.54 -8.05
N ALA A 205 7.51 -16.06 -8.07
CA ALA A 205 7.89 -14.85 -8.79
C ALA A 205 7.74 -15.02 -10.31
N ALA A 206 8.09 -16.20 -10.86
CA ALA A 206 7.91 -16.50 -12.28
C ALA A 206 6.43 -16.46 -12.70
N LEU A 207 5.51 -16.91 -11.84
CA LEU A 207 4.07 -16.78 -12.09
C LEU A 207 3.63 -15.31 -12.15
N ARG A 208 4.07 -14.49 -11.19
CA ARG A 208 3.71 -13.07 -11.13
C ARG A 208 4.28 -12.27 -12.31
N ARG A 209 5.50 -12.57 -12.76
CA ARG A 209 6.11 -11.92 -13.94
C ARG A 209 5.34 -12.19 -15.23
N LYS A 210 4.72 -13.37 -15.37
CA LYS A 210 3.88 -13.69 -16.53
C LYS A 210 2.57 -12.91 -16.53
N GLU A 211 1.96 -12.71 -15.36
CA GLU A 211 0.69 -11.98 -15.23
C GLU A 211 0.84 -10.48 -15.50
N LYS A 212 1.91 -9.86 -14.98
CA LYS A 212 2.22 -8.46 -15.24
C LYS A 212 3.72 -8.26 -15.41
N PRO A 213 4.21 -8.23 -16.66
CA PRO A 213 5.60 -7.94 -16.97
C PRO A 213 6.01 -6.54 -16.50
N TYR A 214 7.29 -6.40 -16.14
CA TYR A 214 7.91 -5.10 -15.88
C TYR A 214 8.64 -4.63 -17.14
N ASP A 215 8.24 -3.47 -17.68
CA ASP A 215 8.92 -2.84 -18.79
C ASP A 215 9.98 -1.85 -18.26
N ARG A 216 11.24 -2.27 -18.34
CA ARG A 216 12.38 -1.45 -17.94
C ARG A 216 12.52 -0.20 -18.79
N ALA A 217 12.29 -0.30 -20.10
CA ALA A 217 12.44 0.81 -21.02
C ALA A 217 11.32 1.85 -20.81
N GLU A 218 10.10 1.41 -20.48
CA GLU A 218 9.02 2.29 -20.04
C GLU A 218 9.39 3.01 -18.74
N GLN A 219 9.93 2.28 -17.74
CA GLN A 219 10.36 2.89 -16.49
C GLN A 219 11.49 3.91 -16.70
N ASP A 220 12.46 3.63 -17.56
CA ASP A 220 13.55 4.55 -17.89
C ASP A 220 13.02 5.82 -18.54
N ARG A 221 12.19 5.68 -19.60
CA ARG A 221 11.54 6.83 -20.26
C ARG A 221 10.75 7.67 -19.26
N PHE A 222 9.97 7.02 -18.40
CA PHE A 222 9.19 7.70 -17.36
C PHE A 222 10.09 8.48 -16.39
N THR A 223 11.13 7.83 -15.89
CA THR A 223 12.07 8.42 -14.91
C THR A 223 12.83 9.60 -15.53
N ASP A 224 13.36 9.42 -16.73
CA ASP A 224 14.14 10.44 -17.42
C ASP A 224 13.26 11.62 -17.84
N ALA A 225 12.01 11.38 -18.27
CA ALA A 225 11.03 12.44 -18.54
C ALA A 225 10.69 13.26 -17.30
N LEU A 226 10.44 12.62 -16.15
CA LEU A 226 10.21 13.34 -14.89
C LEU A 226 11.39 14.27 -14.56
N ILE A 227 12.62 13.78 -14.68
CA ILE A 227 13.83 14.55 -14.37
C ILE A 227 14.04 15.70 -15.34
N ALA A 228 13.79 15.48 -16.63
CA ALA A 228 13.96 16.49 -17.66
C ALA A 228 12.89 17.60 -17.57
N ASP A 229 11.64 17.21 -17.30
CA ASP A 229 10.50 18.11 -17.40
C ASP A 229 10.25 18.90 -16.11
N PHE A 230 10.51 18.31 -14.94
CA PHE A 230 10.28 18.97 -13.65
C PHE A 230 11.54 19.66 -13.13
N THR A 231 11.93 20.77 -13.74
CA THR A 231 13.01 21.63 -13.22
C THR A 231 12.47 22.79 -12.39
N ALA A 232 13.36 23.53 -11.71
CA ALA A 232 12.98 24.77 -11.03
C ALA A 232 12.35 25.80 -12.01
N GLU A 233 12.87 25.89 -13.24
CA GLU A 233 12.33 26.74 -14.29
C GLU A 233 10.94 26.27 -14.73
N SER A 234 10.76 24.96 -14.97
CA SER A 234 9.47 24.41 -15.32
C SER A 234 8.43 24.68 -14.24
N LEU A 235 8.74 24.37 -12.98
CA LEU A 235 7.83 24.57 -11.85
C LEU A 235 7.44 26.04 -11.68
N ALA A 236 8.34 26.99 -11.98
CA ALA A 236 8.04 28.42 -11.95
C ALA A 236 7.00 28.87 -13.01
N ARG A 237 6.73 28.05 -14.04
CA ARG A 237 5.65 28.30 -15.02
C ARG A 237 4.27 27.89 -14.49
N LEU A 238 4.22 27.10 -13.43
CA LEU A 238 2.97 26.75 -12.77
C LEU A 238 2.58 27.87 -11.79
N THR A 239 1.29 28.19 -11.74
CA THR A 239 0.73 29.10 -10.76
C THR A 239 1.03 28.56 -9.35
N PRO A 240 1.65 29.35 -8.47
CA PRO A 240 1.91 28.90 -7.10
C PRO A 240 0.60 28.57 -6.38
N SER A 241 0.55 27.40 -5.73
CA SER A 241 -0.56 27.02 -4.86
C SER A 241 -0.65 27.99 -3.68
N LYS A 242 -1.88 28.41 -3.33
CA LYS A 242 -2.14 29.19 -2.10
C LYS A 242 -2.72 28.32 -0.98
N ALA A 243 -2.61 27.00 -1.10
CA ALA A 243 -3.05 26.06 -0.07
C ALA A 243 -2.39 26.40 1.28
N ALA A 244 -3.20 26.77 2.27
CA ALA A 244 -2.75 27.29 3.56
C ALA A 244 -2.62 26.23 4.65
N GLN A 245 -2.97 24.97 4.37
CA GLN A 245 -2.98 23.89 5.35
C GLN A 245 -2.33 22.64 4.78
N ASN A 246 -1.43 22.04 5.56
CA ASN A 246 -0.96 20.68 5.32
C ASN A 246 -1.32 19.81 6.53
N ARG A 247 -2.14 18.79 6.29
CA ARG A 247 -2.49 17.77 7.29
C ARG A 247 -1.71 16.47 7.10
N ALA A 248 -0.86 16.36 6.09
CA ALA A 248 -0.15 15.13 5.76
C ALA A 248 1.34 15.20 6.11
N ILE A 249 1.86 14.09 6.62
CA ILE A 249 3.29 13.83 6.78
C ILE A 249 3.65 12.76 5.76
N PHE A 250 4.39 13.14 4.73
CA PHE A 250 4.73 12.23 3.66
C PHE A 250 5.95 11.39 4.06
N VAL A 251 5.81 10.06 3.97
CA VAL A 251 6.92 9.12 4.19
C VAL A 251 7.15 8.37 2.89
N ASN A 252 8.27 8.67 2.23
CA ASN A 252 8.63 8.07 0.95
C ASN A 252 9.85 7.14 1.09
N GLY A 253 10.02 6.26 0.13
CA GLY A 253 11.15 5.34 0.03
C GLY A 253 10.71 4.02 -0.59
N LEU A 254 11.67 3.27 -1.12
CA LEU A 254 11.41 1.95 -1.66
C LEU A 254 10.67 1.07 -0.64
N PRO A 255 9.76 0.19 -1.06
CA PRO A 255 9.20 -0.84 -0.20
C PRO A 255 10.32 -1.56 0.57
N ARG A 256 10.09 -1.82 1.87
CA ARG A 256 11.04 -2.50 2.77
C ARG A 256 12.30 -1.70 3.15
N SER A 257 12.35 -0.40 2.85
CA SER A 257 13.43 0.50 3.30
C SER A 257 13.33 0.96 4.76
N GLY A 258 12.26 0.61 5.47
CA GLY A 258 12.02 1.04 6.86
C GLY A 258 10.94 2.11 7.00
N THR A 259 10.21 2.43 5.92
CA THR A 259 9.08 3.38 5.95
C THR A 259 8.01 3.03 6.99
N THR A 260 7.69 1.75 7.20
CA THR A 260 6.76 1.31 8.26
C THR A 260 7.28 1.60 9.67
N LEU A 261 8.59 1.51 9.89
CA LEU A 261 9.19 1.82 11.20
C LEU A 261 9.05 3.31 11.50
N VAL A 262 9.40 4.17 10.55
CA VAL A 262 9.24 5.63 10.68
C VAL A 262 7.78 6.02 10.84
N GLU A 263 6.88 5.43 10.06
CA GLU A 263 5.44 5.60 10.23
C GLU A 263 5.03 5.26 11.66
N SER A 264 5.47 4.11 12.20
CA SER A 264 5.12 3.68 13.56
C SER A 264 5.62 4.64 14.64
N ILE A 265 6.82 5.21 14.47
CA ILE A 265 7.37 6.25 15.34
C ILE A 265 6.47 7.49 15.32
N ILE A 266 6.13 7.99 14.13
CA ILE A 266 5.39 9.25 13.98
C ILE A 266 3.95 9.13 14.47
N VAL A 267 3.24 8.05 14.10
CA VAL A 267 1.84 7.81 14.50
C VAL A 267 1.67 7.45 15.97
N SER A 268 2.76 7.25 16.70
CA SER A 268 2.71 7.10 18.16
C SER A 268 2.64 8.46 18.88
N HIS A 269 2.80 9.57 18.15
CA HIS A 269 2.55 10.90 18.68
C HIS A 269 1.04 11.17 18.75
N SER A 270 0.59 11.76 19.86
CA SER A 270 -0.81 12.09 20.18
C SER A 270 -1.58 12.90 19.11
N ARG A 271 -0.88 13.63 18.22
CA ARG A 271 -1.47 14.49 17.19
C ARG A 271 -1.52 13.85 15.80
N VAL A 272 -1.12 12.59 15.68
CA VAL A 272 -0.93 11.93 14.39
C VAL A 272 -1.78 10.68 14.29
N SER A 273 -2.60 10.64 13.24
CA SER A 273 -3.35 9.48 12.79
C SER A 273 -2.54 8.65 11.80
N ASP A 274 -2.81 7.36 11.82
CA ASP A 274 -2.18 6.40 10.94
C ASP A 274 -2.88 6.28 9.59
N GLY A 275 -2.21 6.74 8.54
CA GLY A 275 -2.73 6.68 7.18
C GLY A 275 -2.41 5.39 6.43
N ALA A 276 -1.36 4.65 6.81
CA ALA A 276 -0.83 3.54 6.02
C ALA A 276 -0.52 3.97 4.58
N GLU A 277 -1.14 3.31 3.60
CA GLU A 277 -1.15 3.74 2.19
C GLU A 277 -2.49 4.38 1.93
N VAL A 278 -2.58 5.73 2.02
CA VAL A 278 -3.85 6.41 1.76
C VAL A 278 -4.18 6.46 0.28
N ASN A 279 -3.17 6.55 -0.59
CA ASN A 279 -3.29 6.55 -2.06
C ASN A 279 -4.23 7.66 -2.59
N LEU A 280 -4.22 8.83 -1.95
CA LEU A 280 -5.14 9.94 -2.26
C LEU A 280 -4.50 11.03 -3.12
N VAL A 281 -3.17 11.08 -3.23
CA VAL A 281 -2.46 12.05 -4.09
C VAL A 281 -2.83 11.82 -5.56
N GLN A 282 -2.82 10.57 -6.03
CA GLN A 282 -3.14 10.27 -7.43
C GLN A 282 -4.60 10.60 -7.79
N PRO A 283 -5.61 10.23 -6.98
CA PRO A 283 -6.99 10.70 -7.18
C PRO A 283 -7.13 12.23 -7.19
N ALA A 284 -6.35 12.96 -6.37
CA ALA A 284 -6.36 14.42 -6.38
C ALA A 284 -5.78 14.96 -7.70
N LEU A 285 -4.73 14.31 -8.23
CA LEU A 285 -4.06 14.71 -9.48
C LEU A 285 -4.75 14.21 -10.76
N LEU A 286 -5.88 13.50 -10.68
CA LEU A 286 -6.64 13.05 -11.86
C LEU A 286 -6.95 14.16 -12.90
N PRO A 287 -7.19 15.43 -12.53
CA PRO A 287 -7.37 16.50 -13.50
C PRO A 287 -6.17 16.75 -14.44
N THR A 288 -4.98 16.30 -14.05
CA THR A 288 -3.75 16.37 -14.88
C THR A 288 -3.67 15.26 -15.93
N LEU A 289 -4.57 14.26 -15.89
CA LEU A 289 -4.68 13.11 -16.78
C LEU A 289 -3.52 12.10 -16.77
N ASP A 290 -2.27 12.56 -16.84
CA ASP A 290 -1.10 11.69 -17.01
C ASP A 290 0.06 11.97 -16.04
N TYR A 291 -0.10 12.94 -15.14
CA TYR A 291 0.90 13.38 -14.14
C TYR A 291 2.20 13.95 -14.73
N SER A 292 2.27 14.13 -16.06
CA SER A 292 3.40 14.77 -16.73
C SER A 292 3.38 16.28 -16.50
N PHE A 293 4.50 16.95 -16.78
CA PHE A 293 4.52 18.41 -16.73
C PHE A 293 3.64 19.03 -17.83
N ALA A 294 3.53 18.40 -19.00
CA ALA A 294 2.64 18.86 -20.06
C ALA A 294 1.16 18.78 -19.62
N GLY A 295 0.74 17.64 -19.06
CA GLY A 295 -0.60 17.47 -18.49
C GLY A 295 -0.89 18.44 -17.33
N ALA A 296 0.12 18.77 -16.52
CA ALA A 296 0.03 19.79 -15.49
C ALA A 296 -0.23 21.20 -16.06
N LEU A 297 0.47 21.60 -17.13
CA LEU A 297 0.24 22.86 -17.82
C LEU A 297 -1.15 22.90 -18.47
N GLU A 298 -1.55 21.82 -19.14
CA GLU A 298 -2.88 21.73 -19.75
C GLU A 298 -3.97 21.86 -18.70
N TYR A 299 -3.86 21.18 -17.55
CA TYR A 299 -4.76 21.32 -16.40
C TYR A 299 -4.86 22.76 -15.91
N GLN A 300 -3.73 23.43 -15.74
CA GLN A 300 -3.71 24.82 -15.32
C GLN A 300 -4.39 25.74 -16.34
N GLN A 301 -4.17 25.54 -17.65
CA GLN A 301 -4.74 26.38 -18.72
C GLN A 301 -6.26 26.22 -18.86
N ARG A 302 -6.78 25.01 -18.66
CA ARG A 302 -8.21 24.72 -18.71
C ARG A 302 -8.95 25.04 -17.40
N SER A 303 -8.22 25.28 -16.32
CA SER A 303 -8.82 25.59 -15.03
C SER A 303 -9.41 26.99 -15.05
N ASN A 304 -10.59 27.13 -14.45
CA ASN A 304 -11.29 28.41 -14.35
C ASN A 304 -11.00 29.16 -13.04
N THR A 305 -10.12 28.62 -12.19
CA THR A 305 -9.72 29.24 -10.92
C THR A 305 -8.37 29.95 -11.04
N SER A 306 -8.18 31.00 -10.23
CA SER A 306 -6.87 31.65 -10.06
C SER A 306 -5.85 30.82 -9.27
N ASP A 307 -6.28 29.71 -8.66
CA ASP A 307 -5.43 28.80 -7.88
C ASP A 307 -5.77 27.31 -8.17
N PRO A 308 -5.42 26.80 -9.36
CA PRO A 308 -5.69 25.41 -9.72
C PRO A 308 -4.99 24.42 -8.79
N TRP A 309 -3.79 24.73 -8.33
CA TRP A 309 -3.01 23.83 -7.49
C TRP A 309 -3.49 23.81 -6.03
N GLY A 310 -4.07 24.92 -5.56
CA GLY A 310 -4.84 24.95 -4.32
C GLY A 310 -6.08 24.05 -4.38
N GLU A 311 -6.78 23.97 -5.51
CA GLU A 311 -7.92 23.05 -5.66
C GLU A 311 -7.51 21.57 -5.57
N ILE A 312 -6.36 21.20 -6.13
CA ILE A 312 -5.79 19.85 -6.01
C ILE A 312 -5.46 19.55 -4.54
N ALA A 313 -4.87 20.51 -3.82
CA ALA A 313 -4.58 20.38 -2.40
C ALA A 313 -5.88 20.23 -1.58
N ASP A 314 -6.90 21.03 -1.86
CA ASP A 314 -8.21 20.96 -1.22
C ASP A 314 -8.89 19.61 -1.46
N ASP A 315 -8.81 19.06 -2.68
CA ASP A 315 -9.33 17.74 -3.00
C ASP A 315 -8.61 16.65 -2.19
N TYR A 316 -7.28 16.71 -2.09
CA TYR A 316 -6.52 15.80 -1.25
C TYR A 316 -6.92 15.87 0.22
N LEU A 317 -7.04 17.08 0.77
CA LEU A 317 -7.44 17.31 2.16
C LEU A 317 -8.90 16.89 2.41
N ALA A 318 -9.81 17.13 1.47
CA ALA A 318 -11.20 16.69 1.56
C ALA A 318 -11.30 15.17 1.63
N MET A 319 -10.55 14.44 0.80
CA MET A 319 -10.51 12.98 0.87
C MET A 319 -9.88 12.45 2.16
N LEU A 320 -8.85 13.15 2.69
CA LEU A 320 -8.32 12.84 4.01
C LEU A 320 -9.40 13.03 5.09
N ASN A 321 -10.20 14.11 5.02
CA ASN A 321 -11.28 14.38 5.98
C ASN A 321 -12.37 13.30 5.97
N MET A 322 -12.69 12.73 4.80
CA MET A 322 -13.63 11.60 4.68
C MET A 322 -13.14 10.35 5.43
N ARG A 323 -11.82 10.17 5.54
CA ARG A 323 -11.22 9.00 6.18
C ARG A 323 -10.80 9.23 7.63
N PHE A 324 -10.35 10.43 7.96
CA PHE A 324 -9.76 10.79 9.26
C PHE A 324 -10.51 11.99 9.85
N ALA A 325 -11.34 11.71 10.84
CA ALA A 325 -12.07 12.75 11.58
C ALA A 325 -11.13 13.64 12.40
N GLY A 326 -11.57 14.88 12.65
CA GLY A 326 -10.83 15.85 13.47
C GLY A 326 -9.64 16.48 12.75
N ASN A 327 -8.72 17.07 13.52
CA ASN A 327 -7.59 17.88 13.02
C ASN A 327 -6.23 17.20 13.15
N ALA A 328 -6.18 15.90 13.41
CA ALA A 328 -4.92 15.16 13.50
C ALA A 328 -4.16 15.21 12.17
N MET A 329 -2.83 15.26 12.23
CA MET A 329 -1.99 15.02 11.06
C MET A 329 -2.10 13.56 10.64
N VAL A 330 -1.85 13.24 9.38
CA VAL A 330 -1.95 11.87 8.84
C VAL A 330 -0.63 11.51 8.19
N VAL A 331 -0.06 10.36 8.53
CA VAL A 331 1.08 9.83 7.78
C VAL A 331 0.59 9.27 6.44
N ASP A 332 1.04 9.85 5.34
CA ASP A 332 0.82 9.31 4.00
C ASP A 332 2.10 8.63 3.51
N LYS A 333 2.09 7.29 3.52
CA LYS A 333 3.21 6.45 3.09
C LYS A 333 2.87 5.69 1.81
N THR A 334 2.23 6.33 0.85
CA THR A 334 1.97 5.72 -0.47
C THR A 334 3.27 5.46 -1.23
N LEU A 335 3.44 4.24 -1.75
CA LEU A 335 4.70 3.77 -2.36
C LEU A 335 5.08 4.48 -3.67
N SER A 336 4.10 5.06 -4.37
CA SER A 336 4.27 5.70 -5.68
C SER A 336 4.42 7.22 -5.60
N GLN A 337 4.77 7.77 -4.44
CA GLN A 337 4.92 9.22 -4.26
C GLN A 337 6.11 9.79 -5.05
N SER A 338 7.22 9.05 -5.20
CA SER A 338 8.40 9.46 -5.99
C SER A 338 8.03 9.86 -7.43
N ALA A 339 7.05 9.17 -8.01
CA ALA A 339 6.56 9.37 -9.37
C ALA A 339 5.72 10.65 -9.56
N VAL A 340 5.21 11.24 -8.48
CA VAL A 340 4.34 12.45 -8.51
C VAL A 340 4.86 13.57 -7.62
N MET A 341 6.09 13.45 -7.11
CA MET A 341 6.68 14.30 -6.07
C MET A 341 6.70 15.78 -6.47
N GLY A 342 7.02 16.09 -7.73
CA GLY A 342 7.05 17.46 -8.25
C GLY A 342 5.69 18.15 -8.12
N LEU A 343 4.63 17.51 -8.60
CA LEU A 343 3.26 18.03 -8.50
C LEU A 343 2.73 18.00 -7.06
N LEU A 344 3.07 16.98 -6.28
CA LEU A 344 2.70 16.87 -4.88
C LEU A 344 3.22 18.07 -4.06
N LEU A 345 4.52 18.35 -4.16
CA LEU A 345 5.17 19.43 -3.42
C LEU A 345 4.92 20.82 -4.01
N HIS A 346 4.40 20.89 -5.24
CA HIS A 346 3.89 22.12 -5.85
C HIS A 346 2.48 22.44 -5.35
N ALA A 347 1.58 21.46 -5.33
CA ALA A 347 0.22 21.61 -4.84
C ALA A 347 0.17 21.89 -3.33
N LEU A 348 1.03 21.23 -2.54
CA LEU A 348 1.15 21.43 -1.10
C LEU A 348 2.47 22.13 -0.76
N PRO A 349 2.52 23.48 -0.73
CA PRO A 349 3.78 24.22 -0.62
C PRO A 349 4.52 23.98 0.71
N ASP A 350 3.77 23.72 1.79
CA ASP A 350 4.31 23.42 3.12
C ASP A 350 4.50 21.91 3.39
N ALA A 351 4.27 21.06 2.38
CA ALA A 351 4.46 19.62 2.54
C ALA A 351 5.93 19.27 2.78
N LYS A 352 6.14 18.38 3.75
CA LYS A 352 7.44 17.82 4.08
C LYS A 352 7.44 16.33 3.87
N VAL A 353 8.55 15.83 3.38
CA VAL A 353 8.78 14.42 3.04
C VAL A 353 9.91 13.89 3.90
N ILE A 354 9.70 12.73 4.49
CA ILE A 354 10.73 11.92 5.12
C ILE A 354 11.04 10.78 4.15
N TRP A 355 12.25 10.77 3.61
CA TRP A 355 12.68 9.80 2.61
C TRP A 355 13.62 8.76 3.22
N MET A 356 13.14 7.53 3.30
CA MET A 356 13.89 6.39 3.80
C MET A 356 14.90 5.86 2.79
N ARG A 357 16.13 5.63 3.24
CA ARG A 357 17.20 4.99 2.49
C ARG A 357 17.70 3.79 3.28
N ARG A 358 18.00 2.68 2.62
CA ARG A 358 18.50 1.46 3.25
C ARG A 358 19.62 0.87 2.41
N ARG A 359 20.55 0.13 3.03
CA ARG A 359 21.58 -0.60 2.28
C ARG A 359 20.95 -1.46 1.17
N PRO A 360 21.44 -1.38 -0.08
CA PRO A 360 20.78 -2.01 -1.22
C PRO A 360 20.55 -3.52 -1.06
N ASP A 361 21.58 -4.27 -0.65
CA ASP A 361 21.50 -5.73 -0.42
C ASP A 361 20.41 -6.13 0.60
N ASN A 362 20.23 -5.33 1.66
CA ASN A 362 19.20 -5.59 2.66
C ASN A 362 17.79 -5.26 2.13
N ASN A 363 17.67 -4.20 1.32
CA ASN A 363 16.40 -3.79 0.75
C ASN A 363 15.92 -4.79 -0.30
N VAL A 364 16.78 -5.20 -1.24
CA VAL A 364 16.41 -6.13 -2.31
C VAL A 364 15.96 -7.47 -1.74
N LEU A 365 16.70 -8.04 -0.79
CA LEU A 365 16.34 -9.32 -0.18
C LEU A 365 14.99 -9.23 0.52
N SER A 366 14.76 -8.14 1.24
CA SER A 366 13.48 -7.95 1.92
C SER A 366 12.33 -7.71 0.95
N ALA A 367 12.56 -7.00 -0.17
CA ALA A 367 11.55 -6.73 -1.18
C ALA A 367 11.19 -8.00 -1.96
N TYR A 368 12.18 -8.76 -2.42
CA TYR A 368 11.98 -10.01 -3.16
C TYR A 368 11.22 -11.07 -2.35
N ARG A 369 11.46 -11.12 -1.04
CA ARG A 369 10.78 -12.07 -0.12
C ARG A 369 9.37 -11.65 0.28
N ALA A 370 8.99 -10.40 0.02
CA ALA A 370 7.68 -9.87 0.36
C ALA A 370 6.68 -10.14 -0.76
N PHE A 371 5.53 -10.71 -0.40
CA PHE A 371 4.42 -10.84 -1.35
C PHE A 371 3.59 -9.55 -1.35
N PHE A 372 3.87 -8.62 -2.26
CA PHE A 372 3.10 -7.39 -2.37
C PHE A 372 1.71 -7.66 -2.96
N THR A 373 0.66 -7.23 -2.25
CA THR A 373 -0.73 -7.30 -2.74
C THR A 373 -1.06 -6.15 -3.69
N SER A 374 -0.35 -5.03 -3.58
CA SER A 374 -0.38 -3.93 -4.53
C SER A 374 0.41 -4.29 -5.80
N SER A 375 0.11 -3.62 -6.91
CA SER A 375 0.78 -3.90 -8.17
C SER A 375 2.21 -3.33 -8.17
N VAL A 376 3.20 -4.21 -7.94
CA VAL A 376 4.63 -3.84 -7.91
C VAL A 376 5.42 -4.76 -8.87
N PRO A 377 5.31 -4.60 -10.20
CA PRO A 377 5.77 -5.58 -11.20
C PRO A 377 7.27 -5.88 -11.15
N TRP A 378 8.09 -4.88 -10.79
CA TRP A 378 9.54 -5.02 -10.69
C TRP A 378 10.00 -5.88 -9.50
N SER A 379 9.12 -6.17 -8.53
CA SER A 379 9.50 -6.87 -7.28
C SER A 379 9.76 -8.37 -7.41
N TRP A 380 9.48 -8.95 -8.58
CA TRP A 380 9.51 -10.41 -8.81
C TRP A 380 10.82 -10.91 -9.44
N SER A 381 11.88 -10.11 -9.43
CA SER A 381 13.20 -10.47 -9.97
C SER A 381 14.29 -9.61 -9.35
N MET A 382 15.39 -10.24 -8.97
CA MET A 382 16.56 -9.54 -8.42
C MET A 382 17.07 -8.44 -9.37
N ALA A 383 17.09 -8.72 -10.68
CA ALA A 383 17.56 -7.76 -11.67
C ALA A 383 16.55 -6.63 -11.93
N ASP A 384 15.25 -6.90 -11.84
CA ASP A 384 14.21 -5.88 -12.01
C ASP A 384 14.13 -4.97 -10.77
N ILE A 385 14.31 -5.52 -9.58
CA ILE A 385 14.46 -4.73 -8.36
C ILE A 385 15.70 -3.82 -8.49
N ALA A 386 16.86 -4.36 -8.91
CA ALA A 386 18.07 -3.55 -9.13
C ALA A 386 17.80 -2.37 -10.10
N HIS A 387 17.11 -2.64 -11.20
CA HIS A 387 16.73 -1.62 -12.17
C HIS A 387 15.87 -0.52 -11.53
N GLN A 388 14.78 -0.91 -10.84
CA GLN A 388 13.91 0.05 -10.17
C GLN A 388 14.65 0.85 -9.10
N MET A 389 15.57 0.22 -8.36
CA MET A 389 16.36 0.90 -7.35
C MET A 389 17.25 1.99 -7.96
N LYS A 390 17.87 1.73 -9.12
CA LYS A 390 18.61 2.75 -9.88
C LYS A 390 17.70 3.89 -10.34
N SER A 391 16.48 3.61 -10.80
CA SER A 391 15.50 4.66 -11.13
C SER A 391 15.12 5.51 -9.91
N GLU A 392 14.87 4.88 -8.76
CA GLU A 392 14.58 5.60 -7.50
C GLU A 392 15.76 6.40 -6.98
N ASP A 393 17.01 5.95 -7.21
CA ASP A 393 18.21 6.73 -6.88
C ASP A 393 18.30 8.01 -7.72
N LYS A 394 18.00 7.93 -9.02
CA LYS A 394 17.92 9.11 -9.91
C LYS A 394 16.83 10.09 -9.42
N LEU A 395 15.62 9.59 -9.14
CA LEU A 395 14.52 10.43 -8.66
C LEU A 395 14.84 11.05 -7.30
N PHE A 396 15.43 10.29 -6.37
CA PHE A 396 15.86 10.81 -5.08
C PHE A 396 16.82 11.98 -5.24
N ALA A 397 17.87 11.82 -6.06
CA ALA A 397 18.86 12.87 -6.30
C ALA A 397 18.20 14.12 -6.91
N HIS A 398 17.34 13.93 -7.91
CA HIS A 398 16.62 15.01 -8.57
C HIS A 398 15.72 15.79 -7.59
N TRP A 399 14.80 15.11 -6.90
CA TRP A 399 13.87 15.77 -6.00
C TRP A 399 14.57 16.41 -4.80
N LYS A 400 15.61 15.77 -4.25
CA LYS A 400 16.40 16.35 -3.16
C LYS A 400 17.12 17.63 -3.59
N SER A 401 17.55 17.73 -4.85
CA SER A 401 18.18 18.95 -5.38
C SER A 401 17.19 20.12 -5.49
N LEU A 402 15.94 19.84 -5.87
CA LEU A 402 14.89 20.86 -6.02
C LEU A 402 14.25 21.27 -4.69
N PHE A 403 14.16 20.33 -3.74
CA PHE A 403 13.47 20.53 -2.47
C PHE A 403 14.33 20.15 -1.26
N PRO A 404 15.55 20.73 -1.12
CA PRO A 404 16.51 20.32 -0.10
C PRO A 404 15.96 20.47 1.32
N GLU A 405 15.21 21.53 1.60
CA GLU A 405 14.63 21.80 2.93
C GLU A 405 13.34 21.01 3.22
N ARG A 406 12.66 20.49 2.18
CA ARG A 406 11.40 19.76 2.35
C ARG A 406 11.59 18.25 2.44
N ILE A 407 12.70 17.72 1.93
CA ILE A 407 13.02 16.29 1.93
C ILE A 407 14.08 15.98 2.99
N LEU A 408 13.68 15.37 4.11
CA LEU A 408 14.60 14.81 5.10
C LEU A 408 15.00 13.40 4.69
N THR A 409 16.29 13.15 4.50
CA THR A 409 16.81 11.80 4.26
C THR A 409 17.07 11.09 5.58
N VAL A 410 16.55 9.86 5.72
CA VAL A 410 16.73 9.02 6.90
C VAL A 410 17.33 7.67 6.48
N PRO A 411 18.63 7.44 6.75
CA PRO A 411 19.23 6.12 6.61
C PRO A 411 18.65 5.15 7.65
N TYR A 412 18.18 3.98 7.21
CA TYR A 412 17.65 2.93 8.07
C TYR A 412 18.67 2.46 9.10
N GLU A 413 19.92 2.29 8.67
CA GLU A 413 21.02 1.85 9.52
C GLU A 413 21.31 2.86 10.64
N GLU A 414 21.19 4.16 10.37
CA GLU A 414 21.31 5.22 11.39
C GLU A 414 20.10 5.18 12.34
N LEU A 415 18.88 5.02 11.80
CA LEU A 415 17.65 4.94 12.60
C LEU A 415 17.69 3.79 13.62
N VAL A 416 18.23 2.63 13.25
CA VAL A 416 18.26 1.48 14.16
C VAL A 416 19.46 1.47 15.12
N THR A 417 20.53 2.22 14.82
CA THR A 417 21.74 2.29 15.67
C THR A 417 21.76 3.52 16.58
N ALA A 418 21.13 4.62 16.16
CA ALA A 418 21.00 5.86 16.92
C ALA A 418 19.54 6.36 16.91
N PRO A 419 18.59 5.57 17.45
CA PRO A 419 17.16 5.86 17.32
C PRO A 419 16.75 7.20 17.91
N ASP A 420 17.23 7.57 19.10
CA ASP A 420 16.84 8.82 19.76
C ASP A 420 17.22 10.06 18.93
N HIS A 421 18.40 10.03 18.30
CA HIS A 421 18.86 11.09 17.40
C HIS A 421 17.97 11.20 16.16
N CYS A 422 17.70 10.06 15.51
CA CYS A 422 16.87 10.01 14.31
C CYS A 422 15.41 10.39 14.59
N ILE A 423 14.82 9.91 15.69
CA ILE A 423 13.45 10.24 16.09
C ILE A 423 13.31 11.74 16.30
N LYS A 424 14.25 12.38 17.03
CA LYS A 424 14.24 13.82 17.23
C LYS A 424 14.30 14.59 15.91
N ARG A 425 15.14 14.18 14.97
CA ARG A 425 15.24 14.79 13.62
C ARG A 425 13.94 14.61 12.82
N ILE A 426 13.37 13.40 12.84
CA ILE A 426 12.13 13.07 12.14
C ILE A 426 10.96 13.92 12.66
N LEU A 427 10.75 13.95 13.98
CA LEU A 427 9.66 14.72 14.59
C LEU A 427 9.88 16.22 14.38
N GLY A 428 11.09 16.72 14.58
CA GLY A 428 11.44 18.12 14.34
C GLY A 428 11.17 18.54 12.89
N HIS A 429 11.56 17.71 11.92
CA HIS A 429 11.24 17.95 10.51
C HIS A 429 9.73 18.00 10.28
N ALA A 430 8.98 17.06 10.85
CA ALA A 430 7.52 17.03 10.76
C ALA A 430 6.80 18.14 11.55
N GLY A 431 7.50 19.02 12.28
CA GLY A 431 6.88 20.05 13.12
C GLY A 431 6.21 19.50 14.38
N LEU A 432 6.65 18.34 14.83
CA LEU A 432 6.15 17.62 16.00
C LEU A 432 7.11 17.76 17.18
N ALA A 433 6.53 17.93 18.37
CA ALA A 433 7.30 17.89 19.61
C ALA A 433 7.74 16.45 19.90
N MET A 434 8.79 16.29 20.70
CA MET A 434 9.16 14.96 21.18
C MET A 434 8.14 14.47 22.21
N GLU A 435 7.61 13.27 22.01
CA GLU A 435 6.78 12.56 22.99
C GLU A 435 7.41 11.19 23.31
N PRO A 436 7.37 10.72 24.57
CA PRO A 436 7.92 9.40 24.93
C PRO A 436 7.35 8.25 24.10
N ALA A 437 6.07 8.35 23.72
CA ALA A 437 5.39 7.36 22.89
C ALA A 437 6.06 7.12 21.53
N ALA A 438 6.78 8.10 20.97
CA ALA A 438 7.50 7.93 19.71
C ALA A 438 8.68 6.94 19.83
N ARG A 439 9.34 6.89 20.99
CA ARG A 439 10.40 5.91 21.29
C ARG A 439 9.84 4.54 21.67
N ASP A 440 8.68 4.55 22.31
CA ASP A 440 7.93 3.39 22.79
C ASP A 440 6.87 2.88 21.78
N PHE A 441 7.01 3.20 20.49
CA PHE A 441 5.99 2.94 19.46
C PHE A 441 5.50 1.48 19.42
N TYR A 442 6.39 0.53 19.73
CA TYR A 442 6.12 -0.90 19.71
C TYR A 442 5.15 -1.36 20.82
N LYS A 443 4.94 -0.53 21.86
CA LYS A 443 3.93 -0.75 22.90
C LYS A 443 2.52 -0.37 22.45
N SER A 444 2.40 0.35 21.32
CA SER A 444 1.10 0.73 20.76
C SER A 444 0.32 -0.50 20.30
N ARG A 445 -0.98 -0.54 20.61
CA ARG A 445 -1.92 -1.59 20.13
C ARG A 445 -2.53 -1.27 18.75
N ARG A 446 -2.05 -0.23 18.05
CA ARG A 446 -2.55 0.20 16.74
C ARG A 446 -2.37 -0.85 15.65
N LYS A 447 -3.32 -0.97 14.71
CA LYS A 447 -3.25 -1.87 13.55
C LYS A 447 -2.17 -1.43 12.54
N VAL A 448 -1.42 -2.37 11.98
CA VAL A 448 -0.37 -2.17 10.97
C VAL A 448 -0.66 -3.10 9.79
N ARG A 449 -0.79 -2.56 8.57
CA ARG A 449 -1.23 -3.31 7.37
C ARG A 449 -0.14 -3.53 6.35
N THR A 450 1.05 -3.88 6.80
CA THR A 450 2.21 -4.05 5.92
C THR A 450 2.86 -5.39 6.18
N ALA A 451 3.64 -5.91 5.23
CA ALA A 451 4.46 -7.10 5.46
C ALA A 451 5.53 -6.91 6.57
N SER A 452 5.61 -5.72 7.20
CA SER A 452 6.52 -5.40 8.32
C SER A 452 5.86 -5.50 9.70
N VAL A 453 4.61 -5.97 9.86
CA VAL A 453 3.89 -5.90 11.16
C VAL A 453 4.74 -6.43 12.32
N GLN A 454 5.30 -7.62 12.19
CA GLN A 454 6.08 -8.24 13.26
C GLN A 454 7.29 -7.38 13.67
N GLN A 455 7.95 -6.72 12.70
CA GLN A 455 9.12 -5.87 12.96
C GLN A 455 8.78 -4.63 13.79
N VAL A 456 7.56 -4.08 13.68
CA VAL A 456 7.17 -2.86 14.40
C VAL A 456 6.42 -3.14 15.70
N ARG A 457 6.26 -4.41 16.07
CA ARG A 457 5.72 -4.87 17.37
C ARG A 457 6.81 -5.30 18.35
N SER A 458 8.06 -5.20 17.95
CA SER A 458 9.23 -5.34 18.81
C SER A 458 9.95 -4.01 18.94
N ASP A 459 10.80 -3.86 19.96
CA ASP A 459 11.72 -2.74 20.05
C ASP A 459 12.62 -2.68 18.79
N ILE A 460 13.21 -1.51 18.56
CA ILE A 460 14.14 -1.28 17.46
C ILE A 460 15.31 -2.26 17.59
N SER A 461 15.51 -3.06 16.55
CA SER A 461 16.53 -4.10 16.51
C SER A 461 17.46 -3.91 15.31
N THR A 462 18.74 -4.19 15.54
CA THR A 462 19.77 -4.28 14.50
C THR A 462 19.78 -5.65 13.81
N ASP A 463 18.95 -6.61 14.22
CA ASP A 463 18.93 -7.98 13.68
C ASP A 463 18.71 -8.03 12.17
N ALA A 464 18.10 -7.00 11.58
CA ALA A 464 17.90 -6.94 10.13
C ALA A 464 19.20 -6.58 9.35
N ILE A 465 20.26 -6.15 10.05
CA ILE A 465 21.58 -5.86 9.49
C ILE A 465 22.37 -7.17 9.39
N GLY A 466 23.00 -7.44 8.25
CA GLY A 466 23.88 -8.61 8.05
C GLY A 466 23.18 -9.94 7.75
N LYS A 467 21.85 -10.00 7.72
CA LYS A 467 21.08 -11.22 7.38
C LYS A 467 21.21 -11.68 5.93
N THR A 468 21.95 -10.96 5.11
CA THR A 468 22.16 -11.25 3.67
C THR A 468 23.20 -12.34 3.42
N ASP A 469 24.09 -12.63 4.36
CA ASP A 469 25.26 -13.49 4.12
C ASP A 469 24.87 -14.91 3.72
N ARG A 470 23.86 -15.48 4.38
CA ARG A 470 23.33 -16.81 4.01
C ARG A 470 22.60 -16.86 2.66
N PHE A 471 22.35 -15.71 2.04
CA PHE A 471 21.73 -15.58 0.72
C PHE A 471 22.71 -15.04 -0.32
N ALA A 472 24.03 -15.02 -0.04
CA ALA A 472 25.01 -14.38 -0.89
C ALA A 472 24.92 -14.83 -2.36
N SER A 473 24.87 -16.14 -2.61
CA SER A 473 24.72 -16.71 -3.97
C SER A 473 23.46 -16.23 -4.69
N HIS A 474 22.33 -16.17 -3.97
CA HIS A 474 21.04 -15.72 -4.50
C HIS A 474 20.97 -14.20 -4.75
N LEU A 475 21.87 -13.42 -4.14
CA LEU A 475 21.97 -11.97 -4.32
C LEU A 475 22.90 -11.56 -5.46
N GLU A 476 23.73 -12.46 -5.99
CA GLU A 476 24.65 -12.15 -7.08
C GLU A 476 23.97 -11.54 -8.33
N PRO A 477 22.79 -12.02 -8.79
CA PRO A 477 22.10 -11.38 -9.91
C PRO A 477 21.73 -9.91 -9.64
N PHE A 478 21.37 -9.59 -8.39
CA PHE A 478 21.11 -8.21 -7.99
C PHE A 478 22.40 -7.40 -7.95
N ARG A 479 23.44 -7.91 -7.27
CA ARG A 479 24.71 -7.20 -7.11
C ARG A 479 25.35 -6.86 -8.44
N LYS A 480 25.35 -7.81 -9.38
CA LYS A 480 25.81 -7.59 -10.76
C LYS A 480 24.99 -6.52 -11.48
N ALA A 481 23.67 -6.51 -11.30
CA ALA A 481 22.81 -5.54 -11.97
C ALA A 481 22.82 -4.15 -11.33
N TYR A 482 23.09 -4.04 -10.03
CA TYR A 482 23.05 -2.79 -9.27
C TYR A 482 24.43 -2.13 -9.14
N PHE A 483 25.47 -2.89 -8.79
CA PHE A 483 26.84 -2.38 -8.58
C PHE A 483 27.76 -2.56 -9.80
N GLY A 484 27.46 -3.54 -10.66
CA GLY A 484 28.05 -3.63 -12.00
C GLY A 484 27.39 -2.63 -12.94
#